data_AF-A0A955R6T9-F1
#
_entry.id   AF-A0A955R6T9-F1
#
_cell.length_a   1.000
_cell.length_b   1.000
_cell.length_c   1.000
_cell.angle_alpha   90.00
_cell.angle_beta   90.00
_cell.angle_gamma   90.00
#
_symmetry.space_group_name_H-M   'P 1'
#
loop_
_entity.id
_entity.type
_entity.pdbx_description
1 polymer ?
#
loop_
_entity_poly.entity_id
_entity_poly.type
_entity_poly.pdbx_seq_one_letter_code
_entity_poly.pdbx_strand_id
1 'polypeptide(L)' 'MRLCRYLRWKTYYGARWDTPEQLAEDLARGDVPFSCLRTCLPWGPDEGPAVPEGCQPDRACFVPSAKEPLPDRASNA' A
#
# COMPACT_ATOMS: atom_id res chain seq x y z
N MET A 1 -8.93 -2.97 -0.77
CA MET A 1 -7.48 -2.89 -0.97
C MET A 1 -6.83 -2.50 0.34
N ARG A 2 -5.73 -3.16 0.72
CA ARG A 2 -4.93 -2.83 1.91
C ARG A 2 -3.57 -2.28 1.51
N LEU A 3 -2.96 -1.46 2.38
CA LEU A 3 -1.64 -0.89 2.16
C LEU A 3 -0.55 -1.75 2.81
N CYS A 4 0.31 -2.35 1.99
CA CYS A 4 1.49 -3.06 2.48
C CYS A 4 2.57 -2.08 2.99
N ARG A 5 3.15 -2.37 4.15
CA ARG A 5 4.26 -1.64 4.79
C ARG A 5 5.47 -1.48 3.88
N TYR A 6 5.69 -2.42 2.95
CA TYR A 6 6.87 -2.44 2.10
C TYR A 6 6.64 -1.84 0.71
N LEU A 7 5.40 -1.59 0.29
CA LEU A 7 5.12 -1.00 -1.01
C LEU A 7 5.53 0.49 -1.02
N ARG A 8 6.30 0.92 -2.02
CA ARG A 8 6.80 2.29 -2.16
C ARG A 8 6.57 2.83 -3.56
N TRP A 9 6.29 4.13 -3.62
CA TRP A 9 6.16 4.93 -4.84
C TRP A 9 6.54 6.37 -4.52
N LYS A 10 6.59 7.23 -5.54
CA LYS A 10 7.12 8.60 -5.46
C LYS A 10 6.48 9.45 -4.36
N THR A 11 5.15 9.44 -4.24
CA THR A 11 4.41 10.31 -3.31
C THR A 11 4.27 9.71 -1.91
N TYR A 12 4.60 8.43 -1.71
CA TYR A 12 4.41 7.69 -0.45
C TYR A 12 4.91 8.43 0.81
N TYR A 13 6.10 9.06 0.75
CA TYR A 13 6.72 9.67 1.93
C TYR A 13 5.98 10.91 2.41
N GLY A 14 5.59 11.78 1.48
CA GLY A 14 4.83 13.00 1.76
C GLY A 14 3.32 12.78 1.88
N ALA A 15 2.81 11.64 1.41
CA ALA A 15 1.40 11.35 1.46
C ALA A 15 0.92 10.98 2.87
N ARG A 16 -0.29 11.46 3.17
CA ARG A 16 -1.12 11.08 4.31
C ARG A 16 -2.53 10.88 3.76
N TRP A 17 -3.17 9.79 4.16
CA TRP A 17 -4.53 9.47 3.80
C TRP A 17 -5.32 9.34 5.09
N ASP A 18 -6.42 10.08 5.19
CA ASP A 18 -7.32 10.01 6.33
C ASP A 18 -8.43 8.98 6.07
N THR A 19 -8.74 8.68 4.80
CA THR A 19 -9.74 7.66 4.43
C THR A 19 -9.18 6.60 3.45
N PRO A 20 -9.73 5.37 3.46
CA PRO A 20 -9.38 4.34 2.48
C PRO A 20 -9.56 4.76 1.01
N GLU A 21 -10.53 5.61 0.73
CA GLU A 21 -10.82 6.12 -0.61
C GLU A 21 -9.70 7.04 -1.11
N GLN A 22 -9.20 7.94 -0.26
CA GLN A 22 -8.06 8.80 -0.60
C GLN A 22 -6.80 7.99 -0.94
N LEU A 23 -6.55 6.92 -0.17
CA LEU A 23 -5.46 5.98 -0.47
C LEU A 23 -5.71 5.28 -1.81
N ALA A 24 -6.93 4.82 -2.07
CA ALA A 24 -7.26 4.16 -3.31
C ALA A 24 -7.10 5.07 -4.53
N GLU A 25 -7.49 6.34 -4.41
CA GLU A 25 -7.29 7.35 -5.45
C GLU A 25 -5.81 7.65 -5.71
N ASP A 26 -4.98 7.78 -4.67
CA ASP A 26 -3.53 8.01 -4.87
C ASP A 26 -2.87 6.83 -5.58
N LEU A 27 -3.25 5.60 -5.23
CA LEU A 27 -2.76 4.39 -5.88
C LEU A 27 -3.27 4.25 -7.32
N ALA A 28 -4.54 4.61 -7.59
CA ALA A 28 -5.13 4.55 -8.93
C ALA A 28 -4.61 5.63 -9.87
N ARG A 29 -4.17 6.78 -9.34
CA ARG A 29 -3.51 7.86 -10.11
C ARG A 29 -2.11 7.45 -10.61
N GLY A 30 -1.64 6.27 -10.21
CA GLY A 30 -0.27 5.80 -10.23
C GLY A 30 0.32 5.49 -11.61
N ASP A 31 0.55 6.52 -12.43
CA ASP A 31 1.55 6.50 -13.52
C ASP A 31 3.01 6.54 -12.98
N VAL A 32 3.22 6.02 -11.76
CA VAL A 32 4.51 6.01 -11.09
C VAL A 32 4.95 4.58 -10.81
N PRO A 33 6.24 4.26 -11.00
CA PRO A 33 6.75 2.93 -10.72
C PRO A 33 6.64 2.61 -9.23
N PHE A 34 6.15 1.40 -8.94
CA PHE A 34 6.12 0.84 -7.61
C PHE A 34 7.37 -0.01 -7.34
N SER A 35 7.76 -0.10 -6.07
CA SER A 35 8.89 -0.90 -5.62
C SER A 35 8.63 -1.49 -4.23
N CYS A 36 9.30 -2.59 -3.93
CA CYS A 36 9.28 -3.22 -2.62
C CYS A 36 10.50 -2.76 -1.80
N LEU A 37 10.28 -2.20 -0.62
CA LEU A 37 11.33 -1.73 0.29
C LEU A 37 12.22 -2.86 0.81
N ARG A 38 11.75 -4.11 0.85
CA ARG A 38 12.58 -5.24 1.33
C ARG A 38 13.65 -5.65 0.33
N THR A 39 13.31 -5.61 -0.95
CA THR A 39 14.17 -6.06 -2.05
C THR A 39 14.82 -4.89 -2.78
N CYS A 40 14.31 -3.66 -2.59
CA CYS A 40 14.66 -2.47 -3.36
C CYS A 40 14.41 -2.64 -4.88
N LEU A 41 13.45 -3.48 -5.25
CA LEU A 41 13.18 -3.89 -6.63
C LEU A 41 11.68 -3.75 -6.96
N PRO A 42 11.29 -3.76 -8.25
CA PRO A 42 9.88 -3.74 -8.66
C PRO A 42 9.16 -5.08 -8.45
N TRP A 43 9.81 -6.05 -7.79
CA TRP A 43 9.22 -7.31 -7.33
C TRP A 43 9.49 -7.54 -5.84
N GLY A 44 8.65 -8.35 -5.22
CA GLY A 44 8.77 -8.78 -3.83
C GLY A 44 9.76 -9.93 -3.63
N PRO A 45 9.91 -10.40 -2.38
CA PRO A 45 10.83 -11.50 -2.03
C PRO A 45 10.41 -12.87 -2.58
N ASP A 46 9.15 -13.01 -2.99
CA ASP A 46 8.54 -14.14 -3.68
C ASP A 46 8.52 -13.94 -5.21
N GLU A 47 9.33 -13.00 -5.73
CA GLU A 47 9.46 -12.66 -7.16
C GLU A 47 8.17 -12.10 -7.82
N GLY A 48 7.06 -12.04 -7.10
CA GLY A 48 5.83 -11.43 -7.59
C GLY A 48 5.94 -9.91 -7.75
N PRO A 49 5.15 -9.27 -8.63
CA PRO A 49 5.21 -7.83 -8.84
C PRO A 49 4.92 -7.04 -7.57
N ALA A 50 5.67 -5.95 -7.35
CA ALA A 50 5.46 -5.04 -6.24
C ALA A 50 4.43 -3.97 -6.62
N VAL A 51 3.16 -4.37 -6.80
CA VAL A 51 2.04 -3.48 -7.19
C VAL A 51 0.95 -3.51 -6.13
N PRO A 52 0.08 -2.48 -6.03
CA PRO A 52 -0.97 -2.42 -5.02
C PRO A 52 -1.85 -3.67 -5.00
N GLU A 53 -2.30 -4.14 -6.16
CA GLU A 53 -3.22 -5.27 -6.34
C GLU A 53 -2.57 -6.59 -5.94
N GLY A 54 -1.24 -6.69 -6.07
CA GLY A 54 -0.46 -7.87 -5.70
C GLY A 54 0.13 -7.80 -4.28
N CYS A 55 0.20 -6.63 -3.66
CA CYS A 55 0.69 -6.45 -2.29
C CYS A 55 -0.49 -6.48 -1.30
N GLN A 56 -1.26 -7.57 -1.34
CA GLN A 56 -2.49 -7.77 -0.56
C GLN A 56 -2.31 -8.83 0.56
N PRO A 57 -3.25 -8.92 1.53
CA PRO A 57 -3.12 -9.80 2.71
C PRO A 57 -3.03 -11.30 2.43
N ASP A 58 -3.41 -11.73 1.22
CA ASP A 58 -3.26 -13.09 0.73
C ASP A 58 -1.81 -13.45 0.40
N ARG A 59 -0.95 -12.46 0.14
CA ARG A 59 0.48 -12.67 -0.11
C ARG A 59 1.23 -12.90 1.19
N ALA A 60 2.00 -13.98 1.26
CA ALA A 60 2.67 -14.43 2.48
C ALA A 60 3.60 -13.40 3.15
N CYS A 61 4.21 -12.49 2.36
CA CYS A 61 5.09 -11.45 2.89
C CYS A 61 4.38 -10.14 3.25
N PHE A 62 3.04 -10.09 3.16
CA PHE A 62 2.25 -8.90 3.45
C PHE A 62 2.38 -8.50 4.92
N VAL A 63 2.58 -7.20 5.14
CA VAL A 63 2.55 -6.59 6.48
C VAL A 63 1.74 -5.30 6.37
N PRO A 64 0.73 -5.06 7.22
CA PRO A 64 -0.05 -3.82 7.15
C PRO A 64 0.82 -2.60 7.46
N SER A 65 0.65 -1.54 6.68
CA SER A 65 1.33 -0.27 6.86
C SER A 65 0.73 0.53 8.02
N ALA A 66 1.57 1.19 8.82
CA ALA A 66 1.10 2.13 9.83
C ALA A 66 0.48 3.41 9.22
N LYS A 67 0.72 3.67 7.93
CA LYS A 67 0.07 4.75 7.17
C LYS A 67 -1.28 4.34 6.58
N GLU A 68 -1.70 3.09 6.76
CA GLU A 68 -3.02 2.67 6.28
C GLU A 68 -4.12 3.43 7.04
N PRO A 69 -5.01 4.15 6.34
CA PRO A 69 -6.16 4.76 6.98
C PRO A 69 -7.07 3.65 7.52
N LEU A 70 -7.39 3.71 8.80
CA LEU A 70 -8.36 2.80 9.39
C LEU A 70 -9.74 3.18 8.82
N PRO A 71 -10.59 2.20 8.46
CA PRO A 71 -11.99 2.51 8.18
C PRO A 71 -12.55 3.18 9.43
N ASP A 72 -13.24 4.30 9.23
CA ASP A 72 -13.88 5.06 10.29
C ASP A 72 -14.64 4.04 11.16
N ARG A 73 -14.18 3.84 12.39
CA ARG A 73 -14.92 3.02 13.35
C ARG A 73 -16.15 3.85 13.65
N ALA A 74 -17.21 3.65 12.87
CA ALA A 74 -18.51 4.21 13.15
C ALA A 74 -18.76 4.01 14.64
N SER A 75 -18.76 5.14 15.35
CA SER A 75 -19.12 5.25 16.74
C SER A 75 -20.48 4.57 16.90
N ASN A 76 -20.50 3.33 17.37
CA ASN A 76 -21.67 2.80 18.04
C ASN A 76 -21.67 3.43 19.43
N ALA A 77 -22.25 4.62 19.51
CA ALA A 77 -22.65 5.30 20.74
C ALA A 77 -24.11 5.72 20.58
#